data_AF-A0A7L3H5I8-F1
#
_entry.id   AF-A0A7L3H5I8-F1
#
_cell.length_a   1.000
_cell.length_b   1.000
_cell.length_c   1.000
_cell.angle_alpha   90.00
_cell.angle_beta   90.00
_cell.angle_gamma   90.00
#
_symmetry.space_group_name_H-M   'P 1'
#
loop_
_entity.id
_entity.type
_entity.pdbx_description
1 polymer ?
#
loop_
_entity_poly.entity_id
_entity_poly.type
_entity_poly.pdbx_seq_one_letter_code
_entity_poly.pdbx_strand_id
1 'polypeptide(L)'
;AIQNAPNPGGGEQKPLARLSPLKPPLRKPLPCRGQSGCRGSCGAGEAGRSTGAFSAQIENTPILCPFHLQPVPEPETVLKNQEMEFGRNRERLQFFKWSSKVFENISIIPPETGMAHQVNLEYLSRVVFDMKDFLHPDSVVGTDSHMTMVNGLGILGWGVGGIETEAVMLGMPLSLALPGVVGCELMGTVSPLATSIDIVLSITKHLRQADVAGKFVEFFGSGVSQLSIADRTTIANMCPEYGAILSFFPVDNVTLKHLKHAGFDKARLEVMEAYLKAVKLFRSDESSSREPEYSQVVQVSLGSIIPYVSGPKRSQDRVAVNNMKSDFQACLNEKSGVKGFQIEAEKQNDMVPVQYEGNEYKLSHGCIVIAAVISCTNNCNPSVMLAAGLLAKKAVEAGLAVKPYIRTSLSPGSGMVTHYLSSSGVLPYLSKLGFEVVGYGCSTCVGNTAPLPEAIRNAIKQGEIIACGVLSGTKNFEGRLCDCVRANYLASPPLVVAYAIAGTVRIDFDTEPLG
;
A
#
# COMPACT_ATOMS: atom_id res chain seq x y z
N ALA A 1 30.18 14.92 1.10
CA ALA A 1 30.13 14.76 -0.36
C ALA A 1 28.80 14.13 -0.76
N ILE A 2 27.72 14.91 -0.64
CA ILE A 2 26.36 14.51 -1.06
C ILE A 2 25.94 15.61 -2.05
N GLN A 3 25.95 15.28 -3.34
CA GLN A 3 25.32 16.09 -4.37
C GLN A 3 23.93 15.52 -4.61
N ASN A 4 22.91 16.31 -4.26
CA ASN A 4 21.54 16.13 -4.71
C ASN A 4 21.52 16.32 -6.23
N ALA A 5 21.11 15.29 -6.97
CA ALA A 5 20.72 15.46 -8.37
C ALA A 5 19.29 16.06 -8.44
N PRO A 6 19.01 16.99 -9.37
CA PRO A 6 17.75 17.70 -9.43
C PRO A 6 16.63 16.90 -10.12
N ASN A 7 15.41 17.10 -9.64
CA ASN A 7 14.15 16.71 -10.25
C ASN A 7 14.01 17.28 -11.68
N PRO A 8 13.70 16.48 -12.72
CA PRO A 8 13.37 17.01 -14.03
C PRO A 8 11.86 17.24 -14.11
N GLY A 9 11.42 18.45 -13.76
CA GLY A 9 10.04 18.90 -13.95
C GLY A 9 10.05 20.35 -14.39
N GLY A 10 9.99 20.59 -15.70
CA GLY A 10 9.84 21.91 -16.28
C GLY A 10 8.46 22.49 -15.96
N GLY A 11 8.44 23.69 -15.39
CA GLY A 11 7.26 24.52 -15.20
C GLY A 11 7.70 25.96 -15.01
N GLU A 12 7.18 26.85 -15.87
CA GLU A 12 7.59 28.25 -16.03
C GLU A 12 7.57 29.06 -14.72
N GLN A 13 8.67 29.77 -14.45
CA GLN A 13 8.76 30.73 -13.34
C GLN A 13 8.15 32.08 -13.73
N LYS A 14 7.20 32.58 -12.93
CA LYS A 14 6.92 34.03 -12.79
C LYS A 14 7.32 34.49 -11.38
N PRO A 15 7.82 35.73 -11.21
CA PRO A 15 8.56 36.12 -10.01
C PRO A 15 7.65 36.63 -8.89
N LEU A 16 7.84 36.11 -7.69
CA LEU A 16 7.23 36.60 -6.44
C LEU A 16 8.07 37.73 -5.81
N ALA A 17 7.36 38.72 -5.26
CA ALA A 17 7.87 40.00 -4.80
C ALA A 17 8.79 39.94 -3.56
N ARG A 18 9.72 40.89 -3.49
CA ARG A 18 10.72 41.08 -2.43
C ARG A 18 10.07 41.49 -1.09
N LEU A 19 10.44 40.80 0.00
CA LEU A 19 10.28 41.29 1.38
C LEU A 19 11.67 41.51 2.00
N SER A 20 11.89 42.70 2.55
CA SER A 20 13.16 43.20 3.10
C SER A 20 13.48 42.63 4.50
N PRO A 21 14.76 42.50 4.90
CA PRO A 21 15.14 41.92 6.20
C PRO A 21 15.16 42.96 7.34
N LEU A 22 14.58 42.58 8.48
CA LEU A 22 14.65 43.30 9.77
C LEU A 22 16.00 43.06 10.47
N LYS A 23 16.59 44.13 11.03
CA LYS A 23 17.87 44.15 11.77
C LYS A 23 17.77 43.49 13.17
N PRO A 24 18.84 42.83 13.68
CA PRO A 24 18.91 42.37 15.06
C PRO A 24 19.45 43.47 16.01
N PRO A 25 19.08 43.48 17.31
CA PRO A 25 19.61 44.46 18.27
C PRO A 25 20.96 44.03 18.88
N LEU A 26 21.74 45.05 19.25
CA LEU A 26 23.12 45.03 19.73
C LEU A 26 23.31 44.37 21.10
N ARG A 27 24.35 43.53 21.24
CA ARG A 27 24.89 43.04 22.53
C ARG A 27 25.97 43.99 23.07
N LYS A 28 25.92 44.32 24.37
CA LYS A 28 27.06 44.88 25.14
C LYS A 28 27.82 43.75 25.88
N PRO A 29 29.15 43.84 26.06
CA PRO A 29 29.98 42.78 26.63
C PRO A 29 30.32 43.00 28.13
N LEU A 30 30.72 41.92 28.83
CA LEU A 30 31.69 41.83 29.96
C LEU A 30 31.48 40.51 30.75
N PRO A 31 32.48 39.96 31.50
CA PRO A 31 33.83 39.55 31.10
C PRO A 31 34.14 38.07 31.42
N CYS A 32 35.16 37.53 30.76
CA CYS A 32 35.71 36.18 30.97
C CYS A 32 36.37 36.00 32.34
N ARG A 33 36.16 34.84 32.97
CA ARG A 33 37.00 34.32 34.06
C ARG A 33 37.18 32.81 33.91
N GLY A 34 38.45 32.38 33.85
CA GLY A 34 38.93 31.10 34.38
C GLY A 34 38.85 29.87 33.48
N GLN A 35 39.95 29.56 32.79
CA GLN A 35 40.26 28.20 32.38
C GLN A 35 40.69 27.37 33.60
N SER A 36 40.06 26.22 33.80
CA SER A 36 40.69 25.05 34.44
C SER A 36 40.06 23.81 33.83
N GLY A 37 40.87 23.00 33.15
CA GLY A 37 40.43 21.80 32.46
C GLY A 37 40.04 20.68 33.41
N CYS A 38 38.97 19.96 33.07
CA CYS A 38 38.67 18.65 33.64
C CYS A 38 38.93 17.59 32.58
N ARG A 39 40.05 16.88 32.72
CA ARG A 39 40.20 15.50 32.24
C ARG A 39 39.49 14.61 33.25
N GLY A 40 38.46 13.88 32.85
CA GLY A 40 37.78 12.90 33.70
C GLY A 40 36.83 12.01 32.89
N SER A 41 36.92 10.70 33.11
CA SER A 41 36.08 9.66 32.50
C SER A 41 34.62 9.81 32.89
N CYS A 42 33.69 9.61 31.95
CA CYS A 42 32.25 9.58 32.22
C CYS A 42 31.88 8.27 32.93
N GLY A 43 32.06 8.25 34.25
CA GLY A 43 31.48 7.25 35.15
C GLY A 43 30.11 7.69 35.66
N ALA A 44 29.21 6.72 35.79
CA ALA A 44 27.84 6.87 36.25
C ALA A 44 27.73 7.69 37.55
N GLY A 45 26.83 8.67 37.54
CA GLY A 45 26.45 9.45 38.71
C GLY A 45 24.94 9.68 38.69
N GLU A 46 24.24 8.98 39.57
CA GLU A 46 22.85 9.26 39.93
C GLU A 46 22.71 10.73 40.35
N ALA A 47 21.82 11.45 39.67
CA ALA A 47 21.32 12.73 40.15
C ALA A 47 19.79 12.68 40.09
N GLY A 48 19.19 12.40 41.24
CA GLY A 48 17.76 12.42 41.45
C GLY A 48 17.15 13.77 41.08
N ARG A 49 16.30 13.76 40.05
CA ARG A 49 15.16 14.68 39.94
C ARG A 49 13.91 13.83 39.79
N SER A 50 13.07 13.89 40.81
CA SER A 50 11.75 13.28 40.84
C SER A 50 10.82 13.98 39.85
N THR A 51 10.84 13.51 38.61
CA THR A 51 9.70 13.58 37.69
C THR A 51 9.13 12.17 37.63
N GLY A 52 7.85 11.99 37.97
CA GLY A 52 7.20 10.68 37.98
C GLY A 52 7.52 9.89 36.71
N ALA A 53 8.24 8.78 36.88
CA ALA A 53 8.74 7.98 35.78
C ALA A 53 7.61 7.09 35.24
N PHE A 54 6.75 7.66 34.38
CA PHE A 54 6.23 6.90 33.26
C PHE A 54 7.29 6.99 32.15
N SER A 55 8.35 6.20 32.27
CA SER A 55 9.16 5.85 31.10
C SER A 55 8.32 4.87 30.30
N ALA A 56 7.48 5.38 29.39
CA ALA A 56 6.81 4.52 28.43
C ALA A 56 7.91 3.87 27.58
N GLN A 57 8.07 2.54 27.70
CA GLN A 57 8.95 1.79 26.81
C GLN A 57 8.30 1.82 25.42
N ILE A 58 8.82 2.67 24.55
CA ILE A 58 8.37 2.75 23.16
C ILE A 58 9.07 1.63 22.40
N GLU A 59 8.30 0.64 21.96
CA GLU A 59 8.80 -0.44 21.12
C GLU A 59 9.07 0.09 19.72
N ASN A 60 10.31 -0.01 19.27
CA ASN A 60 10.76 0.49 17.98
C ASN A 60 11.09 -0.69 17.11
N THR A 61 10.28 -0.93 16.09
CA THR A 61 10.52 -2.06 15.18
C THR A 61 10.85 -1.53 13.80
N PRO A 62 12.13 -1.21 13.49
CA PRO A 62 12.53 -1.01 12.10
C PRO A 62 12.27 -2.30 11.33
N ILE A 63 11.20 -2.26 10.53
CA ILE A 63 10.67 -3.43 9.83
C ILE A 63 11.49 -3.69 8.57
N LEU A 64 11.89 -4.94 8.36
CA LEU A 64 12.03 -5.53 7.03
C LEU A 64 11.16 -6.83 6.99
N CYS A 65 11.68 -8.04 7.27
CA CYS A 65 11.02 -9.37 7.15
C CYS A 65 11.61 -10.49 8.09
N PRO A 66 10.82 -11.18 8.94
CA PRO A 66 10.59 -12.60 8.67
C PRO A 66 9.20 -13.07 9.16
N PHE A 67 8.85 -14.33 8.88
CA PHE A 67 7.90 -15.08 9.70
C PHE A 67 8.23 -16.57 9.64
N HIS A 68 7.87 -17.31 10.69
CA HIS A 68 8.06 -18.76 10.77
C HIS A 68 6.79 -19.48 10.31
N LEU A 69 6.79 -19.96 9.08
CA LEU A 69 5.92 -21.04 8.60
C LEU A 69 6.81 -22.12 8.01
N GLN A 70 6.30 -23.35 7.95
CA GLN A 70 7.04 -24.44 7.31
C GLN A 70 7.48 -24.04 5.90
N PRO A 71 8.75 -24.33 5.52
CA PRO A 71 9.33 -23.83 4.28
C PRO A 71 8.54 -24.36 3.09
N VAL A 72 7.81 -23.46 2.43
CA VAL A 72 7.38 -23.69 1.05
C VAL A 72 8.65 -23.60 0.20
N PRO A 73 8.94 -24.56 -0.70
CA PRO A 73 10.10 -24.44 -1.57
C PRO A 73 9.99 -23.16 -2.40
N GLU A 74 10.98 -22.28 -2.24
CA GLU A 74 11.00 -21.00 -2.94
C GLU A 74 11.37 -21.22 -4.41
N PRO A 75 10.68 -20.59 -5.38
CA PRO A 75 11.07 -20.63 -6.78
C PRO A 75 12.50 -20.10 -6.98
N GLU A 76 13.24 -20.64 -7.96
CA GLU A 76 14.60 -20.17 -8.28
C GLU A 76 14.68 -18.66 -8.54
N THR A 77 13.61 -18.08 -9.11
CA THR A 77 13.52 -16.64 -9.37
C THR A 77 13.54 -15.83 -8.07
N VAL A 78 12.88 -16.32 -7.01
CA VAL A 78 12.92 -15.69 -5.68
C VAL A 78 14.36 -15.70 -5.17
N LEU A 79 15.00 -16.87 -5.14
CA LEU A 79 16.38 -17.03 -4.64
C LEU A 79 17.37 -16.10 -5.36
N LYS A 80 17.29 -16.01 -6.70
CA LYS A 80 18.16 -15.12 -7.48
C LYS A 80 17.92 -13.64 -7.15
N ASN A 81 16.66 -13.23 -6.96
CA ASN A 81 16.35 -11.86 -6.58
C ASN A 81 16.86 -11.55 -5.17
N GLN A 82 16.75 -12.50 -4.24
CA GLN A 82 17.27 -12.37 -2.88
C GLN A 82 18.78 -12.21 -2.86
N GLU A 83 19.52 -13.07 -3.57
CA GLU A 83 20.99 -12.97 -3.67
C GLU A 83 21.44 -11.59 -4.17
N MET A 84 20.75 -11.08 -5.19
CA MET A 84 21.02 -9.74 -5.73
C MET A 84 20.69 -8.62 -4.74
N GLU A 85 19.60 -8.74 -3.98
CA GLU A 85 19.23 -7.78 -2.93
C GLU A 85 20.27 -7.74 -1.82
N PHE A 86 20.65 -8.90 -1.28
CA PHE A 86 21.68 -9.02 -0.25
C PHE A 86 23.03 -8.50 -0.74
N GLY A 87 23.41 -8.80 -1.99
CA GLY A 87 24.64 -8.31 -2.60
C GLY A 87 24.68 -6.78 -2.69
N ARG A 88 23.59 -6.18 -3.20
CA ARG A 88 23.51 -4.72 -3.42
C ARG A 88 23.34 -3.91 -2.14
N ASN A 89 22.70 -4.46 -1.11
CA ASN A 89 22.35 -3.74 0.12
C ASN A 89 23.15 -4.20 1.35
N ARG A 90 24.21 -5.00 1.17
CA ARG A 90 24.97 -5.63 2.26
C ARG A 90 25.33 -4.67 3.40
N GLU A 91 25.92 -3.52 3.08
CA GLU A 91 26.35 -2.53 4.08
C GLU A 91 25.16 -1.98 4.88
N ARG A 92 24.06 -1.63 4.20
CA ARG A 92 22.83 -1.12 4.81
C ARG A 92 22.20 -2.14 5.76
N LEU A 93 22.12 -3.40 5.32
CA LEU A 93 21.58 -4.50 6.14
C LEU A 93 22.45 -4.79 7.37
N GLN A 94 23.78 -4.71 7.22
CA GLN A 94 24.71 -4.85 8.34
C GLN A 94 24.58 -3.70 9.35
N PHE A 95 24.38 -2.48 8.87
CA PHE A 95 24.13 -1.32 9.73
C PHE A 95 22.85 -1.50 10.55
N PHE A 96 21.74 -1.89 9.92
CA PHE A 96 20.51 -2.21 10.65
C PHE A 96 20.75 -3.30 11.70
N LYS A 97 21.34 -4.43 11.32
CA LYS A 97 21.66 -5.52 12.27
C LYS A 97 22.57 -5.08 13.43
N TRP A 98 23.44 -4.10 13.22
CA TRP A 98 24.22 -3.50 14.29
C TRP A 98 23.33 -2.66 15.22
N SER A 99 22.42 -1.84 14.68
CA SER A 99 21.50 -1.01 15.45
C SER A 99 20.62 -1.82 16.41
N SER A 100 20.09 -2.98 16.02
CA SER A 100 19.29 -3.83 16.94
C SER A 100 20.09 -4.43 18.10
N LYS A 101 21.42 -4.38 18.04
CA LYS A 101 22.29 -4.84 19.14
C LYS A 101 22.68 -3.72 20.09
N VAL A 102 22.69 -2.48 19.60
CA VAL A 102 23.22 -1.33 20.34
C VAL A 102 22.11 -0.55 21.04
N PHE A 103 20.92 -0.49 20.46
CA PHE A 103 19.79 0.24 21.05
C PHE A 103 18.77 -0.73 21.66
N GLU A 104 18.25 -0.36 22.83
CA GLU A 104 17.17 -1.09 23.48
C GLU A 104 15.84 -0.89 22.74
N ASN A 105 14.93 -1.85 22.90
CA ASN A 105 13.61 -1.86 22.26
C ASN A 105 13.66 -1.71 20.73
N ILE A 106 14.78 -2.08 20.09
CA ILE A 106 14.90 -2.14 18.64
C ILE A 106 14.78 -3.59 18.16
N SER A 107 13.62 -3.93 17.61
CA SER A 107 13.39 -5.21 16.95
C SER A 107 13.61 -5.06 15.44
N ILE A 108 14.55 -5.83 14.89
CA ILE A 108 14.74 -5.89 13.44
C ILE A 108 14.24 -7.21 12.94
N ILE A 109 13.38 -7.07 11.97
CA ILE A 109 12.68 -8.09 11.28
C ILE A 109 13.57 -8.27 10.01
N PRO A 110 14.46 -9.31 9.85
CA PRO A 110 15.50 -9.50 8.78
C PRO A 110 15.11 -9.33 7.28
N PRO A 111 15.76 -9.94 6.25
CA PRO A 111 15.25 -9.86 4.86
C PRO A 111 14.32 -11.02 4.44
N GLU A 112 13.43 -10.71 3.48
CA GLU A 112 12.41 -11.55 2.80
C GLU A 112 11.43 -12.39 3.66
N THR A 113 10.14 -12.01 3.57
CA THR A 113 8.94 -12.75 4.04
C THR A 113 7.72 -11.95 3.66
N GLY A 114 7.69 -10.63 3.87
CA GLY A 114 6.48 -9.83 3.68
C GLY A 114 6.63 -8.33 3.84
N MET A 115 5.66 -7.60 3.31
CA MET A 115 5.61 -6.14 3.31
C MET A 115 5.35 -5.58 4.70
N ALA A 116 5.95 -4.42 5.00
CA ALA A 116 6.02 -3.87 6.35
C ALA A 116 4.65 -3.76 7.04
N HIS A 117 3.64 -3.22 6.34
CA HIS A 117 2.29 -3.06 6.89
C HIS A 117 1.56 -4.38 7.11
N GLN A 118 1.85 -5.40 6.30
CA GLN A 118 1.26 -6.73 6.49
C GLN A 118 1.86 -7.43 7.71
N VAL A 119 3.18 -7.37 7.84
CA VAL A 119 3.87 -7.89 9.03
C VAL A 119 3.40 -7.14 10.28
N ASN A 120 3.12 -5.84 10.16
CA ASN A 120 2.55 -5.07 11.26
C ASN A 120 1.20 -5.65 11.71
N LEU A 121 0.27 -5.89 10.78
CA LEU A 121 -1.05 -6.46 11.09
C LEU A 121 -0.96 -7.90 11.62
N GLU A 122 -0.12 -8.74 11.02
CA GLU A 122 -0.05 -10.18 11.31
C GLU A 122 0.77 -10.51 12.57
N TYR A 123 1.83 -9.75 12.88
CA TYR A 123 2.78 -10.10 13.94
C TYR A 123 2.99 -9.04 15.03
N LEU A 124 2.99 -7.75 14.68
CA LEU A 124 3.37 -6.68 15.61
C LEU A 124 2.17 -6.10 16.37
N SER A 125 1.05 -5.93 15.68
CA SER A 125 -0.18 -5.34 16.21
C SER A 125 -0.66 -6.08 17.46
N ARG A 126 -1.06 -5.31 18.47
CA ARG A 126 -1.56 -5.83 19.75
C ARG A 126 -3.01 -5.49 19.99
N VAL A 127 -3.51 -4.41 19.38
CA VAL A 127 -4.86 -3.81 19.57
C VAL A 127 -5.05 -3.25 20.98
N VAL A 128 -4.72 -4.02 22.01
CA VAL A 128 -4.61 -3.58 23.41
C VAL A 128 -3.28 -4.08 23.95
N PHE A 129 -2.49 -3.17 24.50
CA PHE A 129 -1.29 -3.50 25.27
C PHE A 129 -1.66 -3.92 26.69
N ASP A 130 -0.94 -4.91 27.18
CA ASP A 130 -0.98 -5.36 28.56
C ASP A 130 0.41 -5.17 29.17
N MET A 131 0.58 -4.05 29.88
CA MET A 131 1.84 -3.69 30.52
C MET A 131 1.64 -3.60 32.03
N LYS A 132 2.12 -4.61 32.78
CA LYS A 132 2.24 -4.62 34.25
C LYS A 132 1.09 -3.87 34.96
N ASP A 133 -0.07 -4.52 35.02
CA ASP A 133 -1.31 -4.02 35.66
C ASP A 133 -1.98 -2.82 34.96
N PHE A 134 -1.57 -2.48 33.74
CA PHE A 134 -2.16 -1.39 32.97
C PHE A 134 -2.49 -1.83 31.53
N LEU A 135 -3.77 -1.70 31.18
CA LEU A 135 -4.27 -1.93 29.82
C LEU A 135 -4.47 -0.59 29.12
N HIS A 136 -3.96 -0.46 27.89
CA HIS A 136 -4.22 0.71 27.05
C HIS A 136 -4.37 0.32 25.57
N PRO A 137 -5.04 1.16 24.76
CA PRO A 137 -5.15 0.89 23.34
C PRO A 137 -3.77 0.95 22.68
N ASP A 138 -3.59 0.11 21.67
CA ASP A 138 -2.45 0.17 20.77
C ASP A 138 -2.57 1.40 19.86
N SER A 139 -1.45 2.09 19.66
CA SER A 139 -1.32 3.21 18.74
C SER A 139 0.11 3.33 18.25
N VAL A 140 0.30 3.77 17.01
CA VAL A 140 1.62 3.73 16.36
C VAL A 140 1.80 4.85 15.34
N VAL A 141 3.02 5.37 15.23
CA VAL A 141 3.45 6.18 14.08
C VAL A 141 4.58 5.48 13.34
N GLY A 142 4.64 5.70 12.03
CA GLY A 142 5.66 5.08 11.19
C GLY A 142 6.26 6.06 10.19
N THR A 143 7.43 5.73 9.67
CA THR A 143 8.13 6.50 8.62
C THR A 143 7.60 6.25 7.21
N ASP A 144 6.41 5.67 7.10
CA ASP A 144 5.75 5.32 5.84
C ASP A 144 4.30 5.85 5.85
N SER A 145 3.88 6.46 4.74
CA SER A 145 2.55 7.08 4.63
C SER A 145 1.41 6.09 4.81
N HIS A 146 1.61 4.83 4.45
CA HIS A 146 0.60 3.77 4.47
C HIS A 146 0.54 3.03 5.81
N MET A 147 1.25 3.52 6.84
CA MET A 147 1.09 3.07 8.24
C MET A 147 -0.38 3.14 8.67
N THR A 148 -1.19 3.99 8.03
CA THR A 148 -2.63 4.07 8.21
C THR A 148 -3.39 2.74 7.98
N MET A 149 -2.77 1.73 7.37
CA MET A 149 -3.37 0.40 7.20
C MET A 149 -3.81 -0.25 8.52
N VAL A 150 -3.09 -0.02 9.63
CA VAL A 150 -3.43 -0.57 10.96
C VAL A 150 -4.76 -0.05 11.51
N ASN A 151 -5.21 1.10 11.02
CA ASN A 151 -6.49 1.68 11.43
C ASN A 151 -7.69 0.79 11.05
N GLY A 152 -7.53 -0.10 10.06
CA GLY A 152 -8.56 -1.10 9.72
C GLY A 152 -8.75 -2.18 10.80
N LEU A 153 -7.77 -2.35 11.69
CA LEU A 153 -7.82 -3.25 12.84
C LEU A 153 -8.24 -2.53 14.14
N GLY A 154 -8.54 -1.21 14.06
CA GLY A 154 -8.88 -0.38 15.22
C GLY A 154 -7.69 0.13 16.02
N ILE A 155 -6.49 0.13 15.42
CA ILE A 155 -5.27 0.70 16.00
C ILE A 155 -5.09 2.10 15.43
N LEU A 156 -4.94 3.11 16.29
CA LEU A 156 -4.77 4.48 15.82
C LEU A 156 -3.33 4.67 15.32
N GLY A 157 -3.14 4.89 14.01
CA GLY A 157 -1.80 5.14 13.48
C GLY A 157 -1.74 5.81 12.12
N TRP A 158 -0.63 6.51 11.89
CA TRP A 158 -0.37 7.25 10.64
C TRP A 158 1.12 7.45 10.36
N GLY A 159 1.41 7.89 9.13
CA GLY A 159 2.77 8.17 8.69
C GLY A 159 3.27 9.54 9.14
N VAL A 160 4.50 9.61 9.64
CA VAL A 160 5.21 10.85 9.99
C VAL A 160 6.63 10.82 9.41
N GLY A 161 7.33 11.95 9.44
CA GLY A 161 8.71 12.02 8.97
C GLY A 161 9.69 11.25 9.87
N GLY A 162 10.89 11.00 9.36
CA GLY A 162 11.95 10.32 10.11
C GLY A 162 12.33 11.05 11.39
N ILE A 163 12.43 12.39 11.33
CA ILE A 163 12.81 13.22 12.48
C ILE A 163 11.72 13.18 13.57
N GLU A 164 10.45 13.26 13.17
CA GLU A 164 9.33 13.13 14.11
C GLU A 164 9.31 11.74 14.75
N THR A 165 9.59 10.69 13.96
CA THR A 165 9.69 9.32 14.49
C THR A 165 10.83 9.23 15.51
N GLU A 166 12.03 9.72 15.18
CA GLU A 166 13.18 9.75 16.10
C GLU A 166 12.86 10.51 17.39
N ALA A 167 12.15 11.64 17.31
CA ALA A 167 11.71 12.37 18.50
C ALA A 167 10.78 11.53 19.39
N VAL A 168 9.83 10.81 18.78
CA VAL A 168 8.95 9.86 19.51
C VAL A 168 9.78 8.75 20.15
N MET A 169 10.74 8.16 19.42
CA MET A 169 11.63 7.13 19.96
C MET A 169 12.40 7.61 21.21
N LEU A 170 12.69 8.92 21.29
CA LEU A 170 13.35 9.58 22.42
C LEU A 170 12.39 9.99 23.55
N GLY A 171 11.11 9.60 23.46
CA GLY A 171 10.07 9.87 24.47
C GLY A 171 9.40 11.24 24.32
N MET A 172 9.61 11.95 23.20
CA MET A 172 8.92 13.21 22.94
C MET A 172 7.50 12.96 22.42
N PRO A 173 6.47 13.61 22.98
CA PRO A 173 5.12 13.49 22.45
C PRO A 173 5.01 14.16 21.08
N LEU A 174 4.17 13.60 20.20
CA LEU A 174 3.82 14.24 18.94
C LEU A 174 2.93 15.46 19.17
N SER A 175 3.25 16.57 18.51
CA SER A 175 2.40 17.75 18.48
C SER A 175 1.51 17.69 17.24
N LEU A 176 0.20 17.60 17.45
CA LEU A 176 -0.82 17.62 16.39
C LEU A 176 -1.89 18.65 16.74
N ALA A 177 -2.21 19.54 15.80
CA ALA A 177 -3.39 20.38 15.93
C ALA A 177 -4.64 19.47 15.88
N LEU A 178 -5.53 19.59 16.88
CA LEU A 178 -6.71 18.73 17.00
C LEU A 178 -7.52 18.74 15.68
N PRO A 179 -7.54 17.64 14.91
CA PRO A 179 -8.16 17.63 13.59
C PRO A 179 -9.67 17.44 13.70
N GLY A 180 -10.41 17.96 12.72
CA GLY A 180 -11.81 17.58 12.56
C GLY A 180 -11.94 16.10 12.18
N VAL A 181 -13.04 15.47 12.60
CA VAL A 181 -13.34 14.06 12.27
C VAL A 181 -14.51 14.01 11.30
N VAL A 182 -14.29 13.41 10.12
CA VAL A 182 -15.32 13.17 9.11
C VAL A 182 -15.85 11.76 9.30
N GLY A 183 -17.16 11.64 9.57
CA GLY A 183 -17.83 10.36 9.63
C GLY A 183 -18.13 9.85 8.21
N CYS A 184 -17.66 8.66 7.87
CA CYS A 184 -17.98 7.97 6.62
C CYS A 184 -18.99 6.86 6.91
N GLU A 185 -20.26 7.12 6.59
CA GLU A 185 -21.36 6.18 6.80
C GLU A 185 -21.43 5.18 5.63
N LEU A 186 -21.20 3.90 5.92
CA LEU A 186 -21.36 2.83 4.95
C LEU A 186 -22.76 2.22 5.06
N MET A 187 -23.50 2.21 3.96
CA MET A 187 -24.89 1.73 3.90
C MET A 187 -25.11 0.66 2.83
N GLY A 188 -26.14 -0.16 3.00
CA GLY A 188 -26.54 -1.18 2.04
C GLY A 188 -25.62 -2.41 2.06
N THR A 189 -25.73 -3.25 1.03
CA THR A 189 -25.00 -4.53 0.92
C THR A 189 -24.03 -4.52 -0.25
N VAL A 190 -22.85 -5.10 -0.05
CA VAL A 190 -21.83 -5.24 -1.10
C VAL A 190 -22.35 -6.14 -2.21
N SER A 191 -22.16 -5.73 -3.47
CA SER A 191 -22.46 -6.57 -4.64
C SER A 191 -21.57 -7.83 -4.64
N PRO A 192 -22.10 -9.04 -4.93
CA PRO A 192 -21.29 -10.25 -5.02
C PRO A 192 -20.17 -10.21 -6.07
N LEU A 193 -20.29 -9.30 -7.06
CA LEU A 193 -19.29 -9.09 -8.11
C LEU A 193 -18.27 -8.01 -7.75
N ALA A 194 -18.55 -7.19 -6.74
CA ALA A 194 -17.62 -6.17 -6.28
C ALA A 194 -16.55 -6.81 -5.40
N THR A 195 -15.31 -6.49 -5.69
CA THR A 195 -14.16 -6.89 -4.89
C THR A 195 -13.80 -5.81 -3.88
N SER A 196 -12.97 -6.14 -2.91
CA SER A 196 -12.49 -5.20 -1.89
C SER A 196 -11.88 -3.93 -2.50
N ILE A 197 -11.17 -4.04 -3.62
CA ILE A 197 -10.60 -2.87 -4.29
C ILE A 197 -11.68 -1.97 -4.88
N ASP A 198 -12.79 -2.52 -5.39
CA ASP A 198 -13.88 -1.72 -5.96
C ASP A 198 -14.53 -0.88 -4.86
N ILE A 199 -14.70 -1.48 -3.68
CA ILE A 199 -15.17 -0.79 -2.47
C ILE A 199 -14.23 0.35 -2.10
N VAL A 200 -12.95 0.03 -1.94
CA VAL A 200 -11.91 0.97 -1.49
C VAL A 200 -11.76 2.13 -2.45
N LEU A 201 -11.70 1.82 -3.76
CA LEU A 201 -11.62 2.81 -4.80
C LEU A 201 -12.88 3.70 -4.77
N SER A 202 -14.07 3.12 -4.72
CA SER A 202 -15.32 3.89 -4.64
C SER A 202 -15.31 4.85 -3.44
N ILE A 203 -14.96 4.37 -2.24
CA ILE A 203 -14.84 5.17 -1.02
C ILE A 203 -13.80 6.29 -1.21
N THR A 204 -12.61 5.97 -1.72
CA THR A 204 -11.52 6.95 -1.98
C THR A 204 -12.01 8.12 -2.84
N LYS A 205 -12.83 7.85 -3.87
CA LYS A 205 -13.40 8.90 -4.73
C LYS A 205 -14.35 9.80 -3.94
N HIS A 206 -15.29 9.22 -3.19
CA HIS A 206 -16.26 10.00 -2.40
C HIS A 206 -15.57 10.85 -1.34
N LEU A 207 -14.60 10.28 -0.61
CA LEU A 207 -13.82 11.01 0.40
C LEU A 207 -13.00 12.14 -0.22
N ARG A 208 -12.39 11.92 -1.38
CA ARG A 208 -11.65 12.98 -2.09
C ARG A 208 -12.56 14.11 -2.57
N GLN A 209 -13.77 13.80 -3.03
CA GLN A 209 -14.77 14.79 -3.40
C GLN A 209 -15.30 15.57 -2.19
N ALA A 210 -15.27 14.95 -1.00
CA ALA A 210 -15.73 15.54 0.25
C ALA A 210 -14.68 16.40 0.98
N ASP A 211 -13.50 16.60 0.38
CA ASP A 211 -12.39 17.43 0.93
C ASP A 211 -12.01 17.08 2.38
N VAL A 212 -11.54 15.84 2.56
CA VAL A 212 -11.09 15.31 3.84
C VAL A 212 -9.61 15.61 4.17
N ALA A 213 -8.98 16.50 3.39
CA ALA A 213 -7.56 16.82 3.53
C ALA A 213 -7.24 17.36 4.94
N GLY A 214 -6.24 16.77 5.61
CA GLY A 214 -5.83 17.20 6.95
C GLY A 214 -6.82 16.88 8.08
N LYS A 215 -7.85 16.06 7.81
CA LYS A 215 -8.86 15.61 8.78
C LYS A 215 -8.66 14.13 9.11
N PHE A 216 -9.29 13.67 10.19
CA PHE A 216 -9.49 12.24 10.43
C PHE A 216 -10.75 11.78 9.69
N VAL A 217 -10.74 10.54 9.22
CA VAL A 217 -11.93 9.86 8.72
C VAL A 217 -12.22 8.70 9.66
N GLU A 218 -13.47 8.57 10.11
CA GLU A 218 -13.92 7.44 10.92
C GLU A 218 -15.10 6.75 10.22
N PHE A 219 -15.04 5.42 10.09
CA PHE A 219 -16.07 4.64 9.40
C PHE A 219 -17.14 4.14 10.38
N PHE A 220 -18.40 4.34 10.01
CA PHE A 220 -19.55 3.90 10.79
C PHE A 220 -20.71 3.47 9.87
N GLY A 221 -21.86 3.12 10.46
CA GLY A 221 -23.04 2.66 9.73
C GLY A 221 -23.15 1.14 9.58
N SER A 222 -24.29 0.69 9.05
CA SER A 222 -24.67 -0.73 8.96
C SER A 222 -23.81 -1.57 7.99
N GLY A 223 -23.12 -0.91 7.07
CA GLY A 223 -22.22 -1.55 6.11
C GLY A 223 -20.89 -2.00 6.70
N VAL A 224 -20.44 -1.41 7.81
CA VAL A 224 -19.09 -1.68 8.38
C VAL A 224 -18.95 -3.13 8.85
N SER A 225 -20.01 -3.70 9.44
CA SER A 225 -19.98 -5.09 9.94
C SER A 225 -20.02 -6.15 8.85
N GLN A 226 -20.29 -5.75 7.60
CA GLN A 226 -20.21 -6.64 6.43
C GLN A 226 -18.79 -6.74 5.87
N LEU A 227 -17.93 -5.76 6.18
CA LEU A 227 -16.55 -5.71 5.71
C LEU A 227 -15.66 -6.56 6.61
N SER A 228 -14.88 -7.46 6.01
CA SER A 228 -13.84 -8.20 6.72
C SER A 228 -12.72 -7.28 7.17
N ILE A 229 -11.88 -7.71 8.12
CA ILE A 229 -10.68 -6.94 8.50
C ILE A 229 -9.78 -6.68 7.29
N ALA A 230 -9.66 -7.64 6.37
CA ALA A 230 -8.90 -7.42 5.14
C ALA A 230 -9.49 -6.30 4.28
N ASP A 231 -10.81 -6.15 4.21
CA ASP A 231 -11.44 -5.04 3.48
C ASP A 231 -11.19 -3.70 4.18
N ARG A 232 -11.35 -3.67 5.51
CA ARG A 232 -11.13 -2.45 6.33
C ARG A 232 -9.68 -1.96 6.23
N THR A 233 -8.71 -2.87 6.31
CA THR A 233 -7.29 -2.53 6.21
C THR A 233 -6.93 -2.09 4.79
N THR A 234 -7.54 -2.68 3.74
CA THR A 234 -7.39 -2.15 2.37
C THR A 234 -7.94 -0.72 2.25
N ILE A 235 -9.10 -0.41 2.86
CA ILE A 235 -9.67 0.95 2.85
C ILE A 235 -8.76 1.93 3.58
N ALA A 236 -8.26 1.51 4.74
CA ALA A 236 -7.42 2.34 5.58
C ALA A 236 -6.02 2.56 5.01
N ASN A 237 -5.49 1.58 4.27
CA ASN A 237 -4.22 1.69 3.55
C ASN A 237 -4.27 2.84 2.53
N MET A 238 -5.39 3.06 1.85
CA MET A 238 -5.51 4.13 0.83
C MET A 238 -5.72 5.55 1.40
N CYS A 239 -5.57 5.74 2.71
CA CYS A 239 -5.73 7.04 3.36
C CYS A 239 -4.92 8.18 2.74
N PRO A 240 -3.62 8.00 2.42
CA PRO A 240 -2.83 9.05 1.78
C PRO A 240 -3.38 9.47 0.41
N GLU A 241 -4.05 8.58 -0.32
CA GLU A 241 -4.58 8.83 -1.66
C GLU A 241 -5.83 9.74 -1.67
N TYR A 242 -6.59 9.81 -0.57
CA TYR A 242 -7.68 10.78 -0.39
C TYR A 242 -7.33 11.94 0.57
N GLY A 243 -6.11 11.99 1.08
CA GLY A 243 -5.53 13.16 1.76
C GLY A 243 -5.87 13.30 3.24
N ALA A 244 -6.58 12.34 3.83
CA ALA A 244 -6.82 12.33 5.28
C ALA A 244 -5.52 11.97 6.04
N ILE A 245 -5.44 12.39 7.31
CA ILE A 245 -4.31 12.04 8.17
C ILE A 245 -4.37 10.55 8.56
N LEU A 246 -5.57 10.06 8.88
CA LEU A 246 -5.85 8.66 9.17
C LEU A 246 -7.31 8.31 8.87
N SER A 247 -7.60 7.01 8.86
CA SER A 247 -8.86 6.43 8.40
C SER A 247 -9.28 5.24 9.27
N PHE A 248 -10.08 5.51 10.30
CA PHE A 248 -10.28 4.64 11.45
C PHE A 248 -11.51 3.74 11.36
N PHE A 249 -11.33 2.45 11.66
CA PHE A 249 -12.40 1.50 11.89
C PHE A 249 -12.38 1.06 13.36
N PRO A 250 -13.37 1.45 14.18
CA PRO A 250 -13.42 1.03 15.58
C PRO A 250 -13.42 -0.49 15.76
N VAL A 251 -12.85 -0.96 16.87
CA VAL A 251 -12.82 -2.39 17.20
C VAL A 251 -14.24 -2.90 17.43
N ASP A 252 -14.60 -4.00 16.76
CA ASP A 252 -15.90 -4.66 16.91
C ASP A 252 -15.77 -6.20 16.89
N ASN A 253 -16.92 -6.87 16.81
CA ASN A 253 -16.98 -8.34 16.73
C ASN A 253 -16.25 -8.93 15.52
N VAL A 254 -16.11 -8.20 14.42
CA VAL A 254 -15.35 -8.67 13.24
C VAL A 254 -13.85 -8.66 13.56
N THR A 255 -13.37 -7.64 14.26
CA THR A 255 -11.98 -7.58 14.76
C THR A 255 -11.67 -8.75 15.68
N LEU A 256 -12.52 -9.03 16.68
CA LEU A 256 -12.30 -10.16 17.60
C LEU A 256 -12.28 -11.51 16.87
N LYS A 257 -13.19 -11.72 15.91
CA LYS A 257 -13.20 -12.93 15.07
C LYS A 257 -11.91 -13.07 14.26
N HIS A 258 -11.40 -11.98 13.69
CA HIS A 258 -10.15 -12.00 12.95
C HIS A 258 -8.96 -12.34 13.84
N LEU A 259 -8.81 -11.69 15.00
CA LEU A 259 -7.73 -11.97 15.94
C LEU A 259 -7.74 -13.42 16.43
N LYS A 260 -8.93 -13.99 16.64
CA LYS A 260 -9.09 -15.42 16.95
C LYS A 260 -8.53 -16.31 15.85
N HIS A 261 -8.80 -15.99 14.57
CA HIS A 261 -8.22 -16.73 13.44
C HIS A 261 -6.71 -16.50 13.29
N ALA A 262 -6.21 -15.32 13.69
CA ALA A 262 -4.78 -15.00 13.74
C ALA A 262 -4.05 -15.68 14.92
N GLY A 263 -4.75 -16.49 15.73
CA GLY A 263 -4.14 -17.29 16.80
C GLY A 263 -4.07 -16.60 18.17
N PHE A 264 -4.79 -15.49 18.38
CA PHE A 264 -4.92 -14.91 19.71
C PHE A 264 -5.68 -15.88 20.63
N ASP A 265 -5.18 -16.06 21.85
CA ASP A 265 -5.78 -16.95 22.82
C ASP A 265 -7.13 -16.38 23.32
N LYS A 266 -8.02 -17.30 23.72
CA LYS A 266 -9.38 -16.93 24.12
C LYS A 266 -9.40 -15.99 25.34
N ALA A 267 -8.52 -16.21 26.32
CA ALA A 267 -8.48 -15.41 27.54
C ALA A 267 -8.09 -13.96 27.24
N ARG A 268 -7.08 -13.75 26.39
CA ARG A 268 -6.66 -12.43 25.92
C ARG A 268 -7.77 -11.71 25.15
N LEU A 269 -8.53 -12.41 24.31
CA LEU A 269 -9.67 -11.82 23.60
C LEU A 269 -10.79 -11.39 24.55
N GLU A 270 -11.09 -12.20 25.57
CA GLU A 270 -12.09 -11.87 26.59
C GLU A 270 -11.67 -10.63 27.41
N VAL A 271 -10.40 -10.54 27.81
CA VAL A 271 -9.84 -9.36 28.50
C VAL A 271 -9.89 -8.12 27.60
N MET A 272 -9.49 -8.25 26.33
CA MET A 272 -9.51 -7.15 25.35
C MET A 272 -10.93 -6.61 25.16
N GLU A 273 -11.92 -7.49 24.97
CA GLU A 273 -13.32 -7.09 24.80
C GLU A 273 -13.86 -6.41 26.06
N ALA A 274 -13.60 -6.97 27.24
CA ALA A 274 -14.03 -6.39 28.51
C ALA A 274 -13.42 -5.00 28.74
N TYR A 275 -12.12 -4.86 28.47
CA TYR A 275 -11.42 -3.59 28.56
C TYR A 275 -12.02 -2.54 27.62
N LEU A 276 -12.11 -2.84 26.32
CA LEU A 276 -12.60 -1.90 25.32
C LEU A 276 -14.06 -1.48 25.58
N LYS A 277 -14.91 -2.38 26.08
CA LYS A 277 -16.26 -2.04 26.52
C LYS A 277 -16.25 -1.13 27.75
N ALA A 278 -15.41 -1.41 28.75
CA ALA A 278 -15.30 -0.59 29.96
C ALA A 278 -14.85 0.84 29.65
N VAL A 279 -13.93 1.02 28.70
CA VAL A 279 -13.45 2.35 28.25
C VAL A 279 -14.27 2.94 27.11
N LYS A 280 -15.36 2.30 26.68
CA LYS A 280 -16.27 2.75 25.61
C LYS A 280 -15.61 2.92 24.23
N LEU A 281 -14.62 2.07 23.93
CA LEU A 281 -13.94 2.01 22.63
C LEU A 281 -14.32 0.76 21.81
N PHE A 282 -15.29 -0.04 22.28
CA PHE A 282 -15.83 -1.18 21.55
C PHE A 282 -17.10 -0.78 20.79
N ARG A 283 -17.09 -0.92 19.46
CA ARG A 283 -18.25 -0.66 18.59
C ARG A 283 -19.19 -1.86 18.59
N SER A 284 -20.48 -1.59 18.73
CA SER A 284 -21.56 -2.57 18.56
C SER A 284 -22.64 -2.06 17.61
N ASP A 285 -23.19 -2.95 16.78
CA ASP A 285 -24.30 -2.62 15.88
C ASP A 285 -25.64 -2.46 16.64
N GLU A 286 -25.76 -3.08 17.82
CA GLU A 286 -27.01 -3.10 18.61
C GLU A 286 -27.16 -1.88 19.54
N SER A 287 -26.10 -1.11 19.76
CA SER A 287 -26.15 -0.01 20.70
C SER A 287 -26.79 1.22 20.06
N SER A 288 -27.98 1.57 20.52
CA SER A 288 -28.60 2.90 20.48
C SER A 288 -27.77 3.99 21.19
N SER A 289 -26.49 3.73 21.48
CA SER A 289 -25.52 4.74 21.87
C SER A 289 -25.36 5.70 20.71
N ARG A 290 -25.56 7.01 20.97
CA ARG A 290 -25.37 8.07 19.98
C ARG A 290 -24.07 7.84 19.23
N GLU A 291 -24.17 7.75 17.90
CA GLU A 291 -23.02 7.82 17.02
C GLU A 291 -22.17 9.06 17.40
N PRO A 292 -20.84 8.99 17.27
CA PRO A 292 -20.00 10.14 17.54
C PRO A 292 -20.47 11.38 16.78
N GLU A 293 -20.34 12.55 17.39
CA GLU A 293 -20.63 13.81 16.70
C GLU A 293 -19.49 14.14 15.74
N TYR A 294 -19.74 13.93 14.45
CA TYR A 294 -18.78 14.20 13.39
C TYR A 294 -18.83 15.65 12.91
N SER A 295 -17.67 16.19 12.52
CA SER A 295 -17.58 17.52 11.91
C SER A 295 -18.25 17.61 10.53
N GLN A 296 -18.36 16.47 9.85
CA GLN A 296 -18.99 16.29 8.54
C GLN A 296 -19.36 14.81 8.39
N VAL A 297 -20.46 14.51 7.71
CA VAL A 297 -20.86 13.13 7.37
C VAL A 297 -20.83 12.94 5.87
N VAL A 298 -20.21 11.85 5.41
CA VAL A 298 -20.16 11.41 4.01
C VAL A 298 -20.85 10.05 3.94
N GLN A 299 -21.85 9.92 3.08
CA GLN A 299 -22.60 8.69 2.92
C GLN A 299 -22.14 7.91 1.68
N VAL A 300 -21.89 6.61 1.85
CA VAL A 300 -21.47 5.71 0.77
C VAL A 300 -22.37 4.48 0.73
N SER A 301 -23.04 4.26 -0.40
CA SER A 301 -23.82 3.06 -0.66
C SER A 301 -22.96 1.94 -1.23
N LEU A 302 -22.86 0.82 -0.52
CA LEU A 302 -22.12 -0.36 -0.95
C LEU A 302 -22.80 -1.07 -2.15
N GLY A 303 -24.12 -0.94 -2.29
CA GLY A 303 -24.88 -1.57 -3.37
C GLY A 303 -24.67 -0.92 -4.75
N SER A 304 -24.20 0.33 -4.80
CA SER A 304 -23.90 1.02 -6.07
C SER A 304 -22.50 0.74 -6.62
N ILE A 305 -21.71 -0.08 -5.93
CA ILE A 305 -20.31 -0.33 -6.27
C ILE A 305 -20.24 -1.41 -7.35
N ILE A 306 -19.69 -1.04 -8.50
CA ILE A 306 -19.42 -1.93 -9.64
C ILE A 306 -17.90 -2.12 -9.79
N PRO A 307 -17.44 -3.13 -10.55
CA PRO A 307 -16.02 -3.31 -10.82
C PRO A 307 -15.39 -2.11 -11.56
N TYR A 308 -14.27 -1.60 -11.03
CA TYR A 308 -13.52 -0.47 -11.60
C TYR A 308 -12.05 -0.80 -11.80
N VAL A 309 -11.44 -0.07 -12.73
CA VAL A 309 -10.00 0.14 -12.76
C VAL A 309 -9.70 1.63 -12.63
N SER A 310 -8.47 1.97 -12.22
CA SER A 310 -8.01 3.36 -12.15
C SER A 310 -6.81 3.60 -13.08
N GLY A 311 -6.89 4.58 -13.98
CA GLY A 311 -5.85 4.90 -14.96
C GLY A 311 -6.30 5.89 -16.03
N PRO A 312 -5.41 6.21 -17.00
CA PRO A 312 -4.10 5.59 -17.23
C PRO A 312 -2.91 6.20 -16.48
N LYS A 313 -3.07 7.36 -15.83
CA LYS A 313 -1.92 8.10 -15.22
C LYS A 313 -2.09 8.52 -13.76
N ARG A 314 -3.30 8.40 -13.18
CA ARG A 314 -3.55 8.74 -11.76
C ARG A 314 -4.51 7.74 -11.12
N SER A 315 -4.41 7.58 -9.80
CA SER A 315 -5.17 6.59 -9.03
C SER A 315 -6.64 6.99 -8.84
N GLN A 316 -6.94 8.29 -8.89
CA GLN A 316 -8.31 8.82 -8.82
C GLN A 316 -9.08 8.72 -10.15
N ASP A 317 -8.39 8.49 -11.26
CA ASP A 317 -9.02 8.51 -12.58
C ASP A 317 -9.66 7.17 -12.88
N ARG A 318 -10.99 7.14 -12.97
CA ARG A 318 -11.72 5.86 -13.06
C ARG A 318 -12.06 5.48 -14.47
N VAL A 319 -12.24 4.19 -14.62
CA VAL A 319 -12.96 3.55 -15.70
C VAL A 319 -13.74 2.39 -15.09
N ALA A 320 -15.05 2.32 -15.32
CA ALA A 320 -15.79 1.09 -15.04
C ALA A 320 -15.26 -0.02 -15.97
N VAL A 321 -15.19 -1.26 -15.51
CA VAL A 321 -14.58 -2.35 -16.30
C VAL A 321 -15.27 -2.52 -17.66
N ASN A 322 -16.60 -2.39 -17.72
CA ASN A 322 -17.38 -2.42 -18.96
C ASN A 322 -17.16 -1.21 -19.90
N ASN A 323 -16.56 -0.12 -19.40
CA ASN A 323 -16.24 1.07 -20.17
C ASN A 323 -14.73 1.17 -20.51
N MET A 324 -13.93 0.15 -20.19
CA MET A 324 -12.46 0.23 -20.38
C MET A 324 -12.05 0.40 -21.83
N LYS A 325 -12.67 -0.34 -22.73
CA LYS A 325 -12.39 -0.24 -24.17
C LYS A 325 -12.70 1.15 -24.73
N SER A 326 -13.85 1.72 -24.36
CA SER A 326 -14.29 3.03 -24.85
C SER A 326 -13.49 4.19 -24.24
N ASP A 327 -13.18 4.15 -22.94
CA ASP A 327 -12.34 5.15 -22.27
C ASP A 327 -10.91 5.14 -22.84
N PHE A 328 -10.31 3.96 -23.05
CA PHE A 328 -8.97 3.91 -23.65
C PHE A 328 -8.96 4.46 -25.08
N GLN A 329 -9.99 4.14 -25.88
CA GLN A 329 -10.12 4.71 -27.23
C GLN A 329 -10.29 6.23 -27.21
N ALA A 330 -11.04 6.77 -26.24
CA ALA A 330 -11.12 8.22 -26.03
C ALA A 330 -9.76 8.80 -25.61
N CYS A 331 -9.01 8.11 -24.74
CA CYS A 331 -7.68 8.54 -24.33
C CYS A 331 -6.68 8.62 -25.48
N LEU A 332 -6.81 7.79 -26.52
CA LEU A 332 -5.94 7.88 -27.71
C LEU A 332 -6.17 9.21 -28.45
N ASN A 333 -7.41 9.67 -28.57
CA ASN A 333 -7.78 10.91 -29.26
C ASN A 333 -7.47 12.18 -28.46
N GLU A 334 -7.61 12.11 -27.14
CA GLU A 334 -7.54 13.28 -26.26
C GLU A 334 -6.15 13.93 -26.27
N LYS A 335 -6.11 15.26 -26.11
CA LYS A 335 -4.85 16.03 -26.08
C LYS A 335 -3.90 15.50 -25.02
N SER A 336 -2.60 15.56 -25.30
CA SER A 336 -1.59 15.04 -24.38
C SER A 336 -1.76 15.63 -22.99
N GLY A 337 -1.99 14.76 -22.02
CA GLY A 337 -2.34 15.15 -20.67
C GLY A 337 -2.54 13.94 -19.78
N VAL A 338 -3.34 14.10 -18.74
CA VAL A 338 -3.61 13.03 -17.77
C VAL A 338 -4.37 11.86 -18.41
N LYS A 339 -5.38 12.17 -19.22
CA LYS A 339 -6.29 11.22 -19.86
C LYS A 339 -6.12 11.19 -21.38
N GLY A 340 -5.02 11.73 -21.91
CA GLY A 340 -4.83 11.86 -23.34
C GLY A 340 -3.42 11.53 -23.80
N PHE A 341 -3.33 10.87 -24.95
CA PHE A 341 -2.09 10.45 -25.60
C PHE A 341 -1.81 11.17 -26.91
N GLN A 342 -2.81 11.84 -27.49
CA GLN A 342 -2.72 12.57 -28.76
C GLN A 342 -2.16 11.72 -29.90
N ILE A 343 -2.84 10.62 -30.20
CA ILE A 343 -2.54 9.72 -31.32
C ILE A 343 -3.50 10.05 -32.47
N GLU A 344 -2.95 10.39 -33.63
CA GLU A 344 -3.72 10.65 -34.86
C GLU A 344 -4.62 9.47 -35.23
N ALA A 345 -5.82 9.76 -35.74
CA ALA A 345 -6.86 8.74 -35.95
C ALA A 345 -6.39 7.59 -36.85
N GLU A 346 -5.56 7.90 -37.84
CA GLU A 346 -4.99 6.95 -38.79
C GLU A 346 -4.04 5.95 -38.12
N LYS A 347 -3.35 6.37 -37.05
CA LYS A 347 -2.38 5.55 -36.31
C LYS A 347 -3.00 4.72 -35.17
N GLN A 348 -4.25 5.00 -34.77
CA GLN A 348 -4.86 4.34 -33.59
C GLN A 348 -5.05 2.82 -33.74
N ASN A 349 -5.03 2.33 -34.97
CA ASN A 349 -5.12 0.91 -35.29
C ASN A 349 -3.79 0.32 -35.75
N ASP A 350 -2.67 1.03 -35.54
CA ASP A 350 -1.35 0.55 -35.87
C ASP A 350 -1.02 -0.75 -35.14
N MET A 351 -0.38 -1.65 -35.87
CA MET A 351 0.10 -2.95 -35.40
C MET A 351 1.55 -3.13 -35.79
N VAL A 352 2.41 -3.33 -34.79
CA VAL A 352 3.83 -3.58 -34.97
C VAL A 352 4.09 -5.08 -34.83
N PRO A 353 4.58 -5.77 -35.88
CA PRO A 353 5.01 -7.15 -35.75
C PRO A 353 6.26 -7.23 -34.88
N VAL A 354 6.35 -8.23 -34.02
CA VAL A 354 7.51 -8.49 -33.17
C VAL A 354 7.78 -9.98 -33.09
N GLN A 355 9.05 -10.35 -33.26
CA GLN A 355 9.50 -11.72 -33.06
C GLN A 355 9.95 -11.89 -31.61
N TYR A 356 9.36 -12.87 -30.92
CA TYR A 356 9.70 -13.19 -29.53
C TYR A 356 9.67 -14.70 -29.33
N GLU A 357 10.76 -15.27 -28.80
CA GLU A 357 10.91 -16.72 -28.56
C GLU A 357 10.52 -17.60 -29.76
N GLY A 358 10.87 -17.16 -30.98
CA GLY A 358 10.60 -17.90 -32.22
C GLY A 358 9.17 -17.79 -32.76
N ASN A 359 8.32 -16.99 -32.13
CA ASN A 359 6.94 -16.73 -32.57
C ASN A 359 6.75 -15.26 -32.98
N GLU A 360 5.87 -15.03 -33.96
CA GLU A 360 5.47 -13.69 -34.38
C GLU A 360 4.25 -13.22 -33.58
N TYR A 361 4.36 -12.05 -32.95
CA TYR A 361 3.27 -11.36 -32.27
C TYR A 361 3.01 -10.00 -32.92
N LYS A 362 1.83 -9.43 -32.66
CA LYS A 362 1.47 -8.07 -33.09
C LYS A 362 1.17 -7.22 -31.87
N LEU A 363 1.91 -6.13 -31.71
CA LEU A 363 1.66 -5.13 -30.67
C LEU A 363 0.80 -4.00 -31.25
N SER A 364 -0.30 -3.71 -30.58
CA SER A 364 -1.19 -2.58 -30.91
C SER A 364 -1.34 -1.66 -29.72
N HIS A 365 -1.88 -0.45 -29.95
CA HIS A 365 -2.27 0.43 -28.85
C HIS A 365 -3.18 -0.31 -27.86
N GLY A 366 -2.87 -0.22 -26.57
CA GLY A 366 -3.60 -0.89 -25.51
C GLY A 366 -3.07 -2.29 -25.16
N CYS A 367 -2.02 -2.79 -25.83
CA CYS A 367 -1.44 -4.08 -25.50
C CYS A 367 -0.91 -4.10 -24.06
N ILE A 368 -1.18 -5.20 -23.34
CA ILE A 368 -0.60 -5.43 -22.03
C ILE A 368 0.84 -5.92 -22.24
N VAL A 369 1.79 -5.30 -21.55
CA VAL A 369 3.20 -5.73 -21.54
C VAL A 369 3.71 -6.02 -20.13
N ILE A 370 3.01 -5.51 -19.11
CA ILE A 370 3.28 -5.80 -17.70
C ILE A 370 1.95 -6.12 -17.01
N ALA A 371 1.90 -7.23 -16.28
CA ALA A 371 0.78 -7.61 -15.44
C ALA A 371 1.27 -8.07 -14.07
N ALA A 372 1.16 -7.21 -13.06
CA ALA A 372 1.76 -7.46 -11.75
C ALA A 372 0.69 -7.60 -10.65
N VAL A 373 0.57 -8.80 -10.10
CA VAL A 373 -0.18 -9.01 -8.86
C VAL A 373 0.76 -8.66 -7.71
N ILE A 374 0.65 -7.44 -7.20
CA ILE A 374 1.56 -6.79 -6.22
C ILE A 374 0.78 -6.03 -5.12
N SER A 375 1.51 -5.53 -4.11
CA SER A 375 1.13 -4.49 -3.12
C SER A 375 0.58 -4.98 -1.78
N CYS A 376 0.93 -4.25 -0.71
CA CYS A 376 0.41 -4.46 0.64
C CYS A 376 -1.10 -4.13 0.76
N THR A 377 -1.64 -3.41 -0.23
CA THR A 377 -3.05 -3.03 -0.30
C THR A 377 -3.93 -4.21 -0.67
N ASN A 378 -3.56 -4.95 -1.72
CA ASN A 378 -4.41 -5.96 -2.34
C ASN A 378 -3.91 -7.39 -2.12
N ASN A 379 -2.59 -7.60 -2.12
CA ASN A 379 -2.02 -8.94 -1.97
C ASN A 379 -1.98 -9.44 -0.53
N CYS A 380 -2.59 -8.69 0.38
CA CYS A 380 -2.79 -9.04 1.77
C CYS A 380 -4.21 -9.52 2.06
N ASN A 381 -5.11 -9.39 1.10
CA ASN A 381 -6.52 -9.76 1.25
C ASN A 381 -6.75 -11.16 0.65
N PRO A 382 -7.01 -12.20 1.48
CA PRO A 382 -7.18 -13.56 0.99
C PRO A 382 -8.29 -13.72 -0.02
N SER A 383 -9.38 -12.95 0.09
CA SER A 383 -10.54 -13.04 -0.80
C SER A 383 -10.16 -12.75 -2.25
N VAL A 384 -9.44 -11.66 -2.51
CA VAL A 384 -9.04 -11.28 -3.88
C VAL A 384 -7.89 -12.12 -4.41
N MET A 385 -6.97 -12.58 -3.55
CA MET A 385 -5.87 -13.45 -3.96
C MET A 385 -6.36 -14.86 -4.31
N LEU A 386 -7.27 -15.43 -3.52
CA LEU A 386 -7.93 -16.69 -3.84
C LEU A 386 -8.82 -16.55 -5.08
N ALA A 387 -9.54 -15.43 -5.24
CA ALA A 387 -10.30 -15.17 -6.46
C ALA A 387 -9.41 -15.14 -7.70
N ALA A 388 -8.23 -14.51 -7.63
CA ALA A 388 -7.24 -14.51 -8.73
C ALA A 388 -6.74 -15.93 -9.03
N GLY A 389 -6.42 -16.72 -8.00
CA GLY A 389 -6.02 -18.12 -8.16
C GLY A 389 -7.11 -19.02 -8.74
N LEU A 390 -8.36 -18.85 -8.30
CA LEU A 390 -9.50 -19.59 -8.82
C LEU A 390 -9.81 -19.20 -10.28
N LEU A 391 -9.67 -17.91 -10.62
CA LEU A 391 -9.78 -17.44 -12.01
C LEU A 391 -8.69 -18.06 -12.87
N ALA A 392 -7.44 -18.05 -12.40
CA ALA A 392 -6.32 -18.69 -13.10
C ALA A 392 -6.56 -20.20 -13.32
N LYS A 393 -7.07 -20.89 -12.29
CA LYS A 393 -7.45 -22.31 -12.40
C LYS A 393 -8.49 -22.53 -13.49
N LYS A 394 -9.60 -21.79 -13.46
CA LYS A 394 -10.65 -21.90 -14.48
C LYS A 394 -10.15 -21.57 -15.88
N ALA A 395 -9.29 -20.56 -16.03
CA ALA A 395 -8.77 -20.16 -17.32
C ALA A 395 -7.85 -21.24 -17.92
N VAL A 396 -6.94 -21.79 -17.12
CA VAL A 396 -6.05 -22.88 -17.56
C VAL A 396 -6.84 -24.15 -17.90
N GLU A 397 -7.87 -24.50 -17.10
CA GLU A 397 -8.76 -25.62 -17.38
C GLU A 397 -9.58 -25.41 -18.67
N ALA A 398 -9.85 -24.16 -19.03
CA ALA A 398 -10.48 -23.77 -20.29
C ALA A 398 -9.50 -23.70 -21.47
N GLY A 399 -8.20 -23.97 -21.28
CA GLY A 399 -7.18 -23.92 -22.33
C GLY A 399 -6.64 -22.51 -22.63
N LEU A 400 -6.96 -21.51 -21.82
CA LEU A 400 -6.44 -20.15 -21.97
C LEU A 400 -5.01 -20.04 -21.45
N ALA A 401 -4.24 -19.15 -22.07
CA ALA A 401 -2.86 -18.85 -21.69
C ALA A 401 -2.54 -17.35 -21.82
N VAL A 402 -1.53 -16.89 -21.09
CA VAL A 402 -0.99 -15.53 -21.21
C VAL A 402 0.07 -15.52 -22.31
N LYS A 403 0.10 -14.46 -23.13
CA LYS A 403 1.14 -14.30 -24.17
C LYS A 403 2.53 -14.21 -23.51
N PRO A 404 3.54 -14.96 -23.97
CA PRO A 404 4.81 -15.13 -23.24
C PRO A 404 5.66 -13.86 -23.16
N TYR A 405 5.43 -12.88 -24.04
CA TYR A 405 6.11 -11.59 -23.97
C TYR A 405 5.59 -10.69 -22.83
N ILE A 406 4.43 -11.00 -22.25
CA ILE A 406 3.85 -10.22 -21.16
C ILE A 406 4.63 -10.52 -19.89
N ARG A 407 5.18 -9.49 -19.27
CA ARG A 407 5.88 -9.64 -18.00
C ARG A 407 4.87 -9.77 -16.86
N THR A 408 4.55 -11.00 -16.52
CA THR A 408 3.74 -11.35 -15.35
C THR A 408 4.60 -11.46 -14.10
N SER A 409 4.03 -11.12 -12.94
CA SER A 409 4.68 -11.31 -11.64
C SER A 409 3.67 -11.42 -10.51
N LEU A 410 4.00 -12.23 -9.51
CA LEU A 410 3.30 -12.30 -8.24
C LEU A 410 4.29 -11.93 -7.12
N SER A 411 4.05 -10.85 -6.38
CA SER A 411 4.80 -10.57 -5.15
C SER A 411 3.83 -10.49 -3.97
N PRO A 412 3.71 -11.58 -3.21
CA PRO A 412 2.76 -11.69 -2.11
C PRO A 412 3.06 -10.71 -0.95
N GLY A 413 2.01 -10.38 -0.20
CA GLY A 413 2.09 -9.53 1.00
C GLY A 413 2.91 -10.12 2.13
N SER A 414 2.84 -11.44 2.30
CA SER A 414 3.67 -12.20 3.21
C SER A 414 3.77 -13.65 2.76
N GLY A 415 4.63 -14.45 3.40
CA GLY A 415 4.70 -15.89 3.19
C GLY A 415 3.36 -16.62 3.43
N MET A 416 2.47 -16.07 4.28
CA MET A 416 1.12 -16.59 4.49
C MET A 416 0.30 -16.64 3.20
N VAL A 417 0.49 -15.66 2.33
CA VAL A 417 -0.23 -15.56 1.06
C VAL A 417 0.17 -16.69 0.12
N THR A 418 1.47 -16.92 -0.04
CA THR A 418 1.97 -18.09 -0.79
C THR A 418 1.47 -19.39 -0.17
N HIS A 419 1.48 -19.48 1.17
CA HIS A 419 1.03 -20.67 1.87
C HIS A 419 -0.43 -21.01 1.57
N TYR A 420 -1.39 -20.09 1.71
CA TYR A 420 -2.79 -20.41 1.41
C TYR A 420 -3.05 -20.61 -0.09
N LEU A 421 -2.33 -19.93 -0.99
CA LEU A 421 -2.44 -20.15 -2.45
C LEU A 421 -1.93 -21.54 -2.84
N SER A 422 -0.86 -21.99 -2.20
CA SER A 422 -0.30 -23.33 -2.39
C SER A 422 -1.23 -24.41 -1.81
N SER A 423 -1.64 -24.25 -0.54
CA SER A 423 -2.49 -25.22 0.18
C SER A 423 -3.88 -25.36 -0.42
N SER A 424 -4.43 -24.30 -1.04
CA SER A 424 -5.69 -24.38 -1.79
C SER A 424 -5.54 -24.96 -3.20
N GLY A 425 -4.32 -25.24 -3.64
CA GLY A 425 -4.02 -25.84 -4.95
C GLY A 425 -4.14 -24.88 -6.13
N VAL A 426 -4.23 -23.57 -5.92
CA VAL A 426 -4.38 -22.57 -7.01
C VAL A 426 -3.04 -22.00 -7.49
N LEU A 427 -2.00 -22.00 -6.65
CA LEU A 427 -0.68 -21.46 -7.00
C LEU A 427 -0.09 -22.06 -8.29
N PRO A 428 -0.16 -23.39 -8.55
CA PRO A 428 0.36 -23.96 -9.80
C PRO A 428 -0.33 -23.41 -11.05
N TYR A 429 -1.59 -23.01 -10.96
CA TYR A 429 -2.34 -22.43 -12.08
C TYR A 429 -1.95 -20.97 -12.33
N LEU A 430 -1.65 -20.21 -11.27
CA LEU A 430 -1.04 -18.89 -11.40
C LEU A 430 0.33 -18.97 -12.08
N SER A 431 1.20 -19.89 -11.64
CA SER A 431 2.50 -20.17 -12.27
C SER A 431 2.38 -20.55 -13.75
N LYS A 432 1.40 -21.39 -14.13
CA LYS A 432 1.13 -21.72 -15.54
C LYS A 432 0.77 -20.50 -16.42
N LEU A 433 0.15 -19.48 -15.84
CA LEU A 433 -0.12 -18.20 -16.50
C LEU A 433 1.06 -17.20 -16.38
N GLY A 434 2.20 -17.63 -15.84
CA GLY A 434 3.42 -16.84 -15.65
C GLY A 434 3.45 -16.00 -14.37
N PHE A 435 2.43 -16.07 -13.51
CA PHE A 435 2.40 -15.37 -12.22
C PHE A 435 3.23 -16.12 -11.17
N GLU A 436 4.52 -16.21 -11.42
CA GLU A 436 5.49 -16.80 -10.49
C GLU A 436 5.71 -15.88 -9.28
N VAL A 437 5.91 -16.48 -8.11
CA VAL A 437 6.35 -15.73 -6.93
C VAL A 437 7.74 -15.19 -7.23
N VAL A 438 7.91 -13.86 -7.22
CA VAL A 438 9.20 -13.19 -7.52
C VAL A 438 9.90 -12.64 -6.28
N GLY A 439 9.23 -12.65 -5.13
CA GLY A 439 9.73 -12.14 -3.85
C GLY A 439 8.61 -11.59 -2.99
N TYR A 440 8.97 -11.17 -1.77
CA TYR A 440 8.07 -10.67 -0.73
C TYR A 440 8.46 -9.25 -0.32
N GLY A 441 8.19 -8.30 -1.21
CA GLY A 441 8.45 -6.88 -0.99
C GLY A 441 7.67 -6.00 -1.96
N CYS A 442 7.87 -4.68 -1.87
CA CYS A 442 7.09 -3.71 -2.65
C CYS A 442 7.28 -3.85 -4.18
N SER A 443 8.42 -4.36 -4.65
CA SER A 443 8.70 -4.72 -6.05
C SER A 443 8.13 -3.70 -7.08
N THR A 444 7.31 -4.15 -8.03
CA THR A 444 6.68 -3.31 -9.08
C THR A 444 5.88 -2.12 -8.52
N CYS A 445 5.33 -2.19 -7.30
CA CYS A 445 4.57 -1.07 -6.70
C CYS A 445 5.45 0.18 -6.49
N VAL A 446 6.74 -0.02 -6.19
CA VAL A 446 7.71 1.07 -6.04
C VAL A 446 8.47 1.41 -7.33
N GLY A 447 8.15 0.75 -8.44
CA GLY A 447 8.85 0.90 -9.72
C GLY A 447 10.09 0.01 -9.86
N ASN A 448 10.32 -0.93 -8.93
CA ASN A 448 11.37 -1.94 -9.05
C ASN A 448 10.92 -3.04 -10.01
N THR A 449 10.79 -2.70 -11.29
CA THR A 449 10.36 -3.62 -12.34
C THR A 449 11.58 -4.13 -13.10
N ALA A 450 11.62 -5.44 -13.35
CA ALA A 450 12.62 -5.99 -14.26
C ALA A 450 12.43 -5.38 -15.68
N PRO A 451 13.52 -5.15 -16.43
CA PRO A 451 13.41 -4.60 -17.77
C PRO A 451 12.59 -5.52 -18.68
N LEU A 452 11.75 -4.92 -19.54
CA LEU A 452 11.05 -5.65 -20.60
C LEU A 452 12.06 -6.21 -21.62
N PRO A 453 11.72 -7.32 -22.31
CA PRO A 453 12.55 -7.83 -23.39
C PRO A 453 12.84 -6.77 -24.44
N GLU A 454 14.09 -6.74 -24.92
CA GLU A 454 14.56 -5.69 -25.82
C GLU A 454 13.74 -5.63 -27.13
N ALA A 455 13.37 -6.78 -27.69
CA ALA A 455 12.52 -6.84 -28.88
C ALA A 455 11.17 -6.13 -28.66
N ILE A 456 10.53 -6.36 -27.51
CA ILE A 456 9.24 -5.75 -27.15
C ILE A 456 9.42 -4.25 -26.92
N ARG A 457 10.44 -3.85 -26.14
CA ARG A 457 10.74 -2.43 -25.89
C ARG A 457 11.00 -1.66 -27.18
N ASN A 458 11.76 -2.25 -28.10
CA ASN A 458 12.09 -1.63 -29.39
C ASN A 458 10.85 -1.53 -30.27
N ALA A 459 10.03 -2.56 -30.35
CA ALA A 459 8.76 -2.53 -31.10
C ALA A 459 7.81 -1.44 -30.58
N ILE A 460 7.67 -1.30 -29.25
CA ILE A 460 6.86 -0.23 -28.63
C ILE A 460 7.37 1.15 -29.02
N LYS A 461 8.70 1.37 -28.91
CA LYS A 461 9.31 2.68 -29.21
C LYS A 461 9.24 3.02 -30.70
N GLN A 462 9.51 2.05 -31.57
CA GLN A 462 9.54 2.26 -33.03
C GLN A 462 8.15 2.51 -33.62
N GLY A 463 7.12 1.80 -33.13
CA GLY A 463 5.74 2.03 -33.58
C GLY A 463 4.96 3.04 -32.74
N GLU A 464 5.63 3.78 -31.86
CA GLU A 464 4.99 4.78 -30.97
C GLU A 464 3.77 4.22 -30.20
N ILE A 465 3.79 2.93 -29.89
CA ILE A 465 2.65 2.21 -29.33
C ILE A 465 2.38 2.66 -27.88
N ILE A 466 1.10 2.89 -27.56
CA ILE A 466 0.66 3.11 -26.19
C ILE A 466 0.53 1.75 -25.50
N ALA A 467 1.67 1.24 -25.02
CA ALA A 467 1.73 0.01 -24.24
C ALA A 467 1.20 0.23 -22.82
N CYS A 468 0.54 -0.80 -22.27
CA CYS A 468 -0.14 -0.75 -20.99
C CYS A 468 0.49 -1.68 -19.95
N GLY A 469 0.53 -1.19 -18.71
CA GLY A 469 0.76 -1.99 -17.52
C GLY A 469 -0.50 -2.08 -16.68
N VAL A 470 -0.80 -3.26 -16.15
CA VAL A 470 -1.89 -3.46 -15.18
C VAL A 470 -1.30 -4.02 -13.89
N LEU A 471 -1.64 -3.43 -12.75
CA LEU A 471 -1.11 -3.86 -11.46
C LEU A 471 -2.13 -3.73 -10.33
N SER A 472 -2.02 -4.57 -9.30
CA SER A 472 -2.83 -4.44 -8.08
C SER A 472 -2.21 -3.50 -7.04
N GLY A 473 -1.54 -2.43 -7.48
CA GLY A 473 -0.94 -1.40 -6.64
C GLY A 473 -1.84 -0.22 -6.29
N THR A 474 -1.25 0.84 -5.74
CA THR A 474 -1.96 2.10 -5.36
C THR A 474 -1.60 3.32 -6.21
N LYS A 475 -0.47 3.28 -6.92
CA LYS A 475 0.06 4.40 -7.71
C LYS A 475 0.41 3.97 -9.13
N ASN A 476 0.04 4.79 -10.12
CA ASN A 476 0.09 4.47 -11.55
C ASN A 476 0.53 5.66 -12.42
N PHE A 477 1.42 6.52 -11.91
CA PHE A 477 1.95 7.64 -12.70
C PHE A 477 2.70 7.15 -13.95
N GLU A 478 2.72 7.97 -15.01
CA GLU A 478 3.47 7.67 -16.24
C GLU A 478 4.96 7.45 -15.94
N GLY A 479 5.57 6.44 -16.57
CA GLY A 479 6.98 6.08 -16.35
C GLY A 479 7.28 5.35 -15.02
N ARG A 480 6.28 5.11 -14.16
CA ARG A 480 6.45 4.41 -12.87
C ARG A 480 6.97 2.98 -13.04
N LEU A 481 6.44 2.23 -14.02
CA LEU A 481 6.80 0.83 -14.23
C LEU A 481 8.08 0.70 -15.04
N CYS A 482 8.10 1.33 -16.21
CA CYS A 482 9.26 1.51 -17.07
C CYS A 482 9.01 2.66 -18.07
N ASP A 483 10.07 3.10 -18.74
CA ASP A 483 10.07 4.23 -19.68
C ASP A 483 9.15 4.06 -20.90
N CYS A 484 8.95 2.82 -21.35
CA CYS A 484 8.15 2.49 -22.53
C CYS A 484 6.66 2.24 -22.22
N VAL A 485 6.24 2.21 -20.95
CA VAL A 485 4.84 2.05 -20.57
C VAL A 485 4.24 3.40 -20.20
N ARG A 486 3.38 3.90 -21.10
CA ARG A 486 2.75 5.22 -20.99
C ARG A 486 1.38 5.19 -20.31
N ALA A 487 0.75 4.01 -20.22
CA ALA A 487 -0.55 3.81 -19.60
C ALA A 487 -0.48 2.74 -18.50
N ASN A 488 -0.86 3.10 -17.28
CA ASN A 488 -0.83 2.21 -16.12
C ASN A 488 -2.21 2.16 -15.44
N TYR A 489 -2.72 0.95 -15.24
CA TYR A 489 -4.03 0.73 -14.64
C TYR A 489 -3.91 -0.03 -13.32
N LEU A 490 -4.55 0.51 -12.29
CA LEU A 490 -4.75 -0.16 -11.02
C LEU A 490 -6.01 -1.02 -11.10
N ALA A 491 -5.91 -2.30 -10.75
CA ALA A 491 -7.02 -3.25 -10.82
C ALA A 491 -6.94 -4.28 -9.69
N SER A 492 -8.03 -5.01 -9.44
CA SER A 492 -8.02 -6.12 -8.49
C SER A 492 -7.07 -7.25 -8.98
N PRO A 493 -6.46 -8.05 -8.09
CA PRO A 493 -5.71 -9.24 -8.48
C PRO A 493 -6.39 -10.14 -9.54
N PRO A 494 -7.70 -10.47 -9.47
CA PRO A 494 -8.35 -11.23 -10.54
C PRO A 494 -8.46 -10.47 -11.86
N LEU A 495 -8.69 -9.14 -11.84
CA LEU A 495 -8.68 -8.33 -13.07
C LEU A 495 -7.29 -8.21 -13.68
N VAL A 496 -6.23 -8.14 -12.89
CA VAL A 496 -4.84 -8.20 -13.40
C VAL A 496 -4.63 -9.49 -14.19
N VAL A 497 -5.07 -10.63 -13.65
CA VAL A 497 -4.99 -11.93 -14.33
C VAL A 497 -5.86 -11.93 -15.60
N ALA A 498 -7.10 -11.42 -15.54
CA ALA A 498 -7.98 -11.34 -16.71
C ALA A 498 -7.39 -10.49 -17.84
N TYR A 499 -6.84 -9.31 -17.55
CA TYR A 499 -6.17 -8.46 -18.55
C TYR A 499 -4.88 -9.08 -19.09
N ALA A 500 -4.14 -9.85 -18.27
CA ALA A 500 -2.98 -10.58 -18.75
C ALA A 500 -3.37 -11.64 -19.79
N ILE A 501 -4.47 -12.37 -19.56
CA ILE A 501 -4.99 -13.38 -20.49
C ILE A 501 -5.50 -12.72 -21.78
N ALA A 502 -6.30 -11.65 -21.67
CA ALA A 502 -6.77 -10.90 -22.83
C ALA A 502 -5.61 -10.27 -23.62
N GLY A 503 -4.54 -9.88 -22.93
CA GLY A 503 -3.36 -9.24 -23.52
C GLY A 503 -3.60 -7.83 -24.05
N THR A 504 -4.76 -7.22 -23.74
CA THR A 504 -5.10 -5.83 -24.11
C THR A 504 -6.07 -5.21 -23.10
N VAL A 505 -6.01 -3.89 -22.92
CA VAL A 505 -7.06 -3.12 -22.23
C VAL A 505 -8.26 -2.78 -23.13
N ARG A 506 -8.13 -2.98 -24.44
CA ARG A 506 -9.18 -2.70 -25.45
C ARG A 506 -10.15 -3.87 -25.62
N ILE A 507 -10.61 -4.42 -24.49
CA ILE A 507 -11.55 -5.53 -24.44
C ILE A 507 -12.78 -5.12 -23.63
N ASP A 508 -13.95 -5.48 -24.13
CA ASP A 508 -15.20 -5.47 -23.39
C ASP A 508 -15.52 -6.92 -22.96
N PHE A 509 -15.35 -7.22 -21.68
CA PHE A 509 -15.56 -8.57 -21.15
C PHE A 509 -17.02 -9.04 -21.21
N ASP A 510 -17.99 -8.13 -21.40
CA ASP A 510 -19.40 -8.50 -21.52
C ASP A 510 -19.74 -8.98 -22.94
N THR A 511 -18.97 -8.55 -23.95
CA THR A 511 -19.29 -8.76 -25.37
C THR A 511 -18.21 -9.49 -26.18
N GLU A 512 -16.98 -9.60 -25.66
CA GLU A 512 -15.85 -10.21 -26.36
C GLU A 512 -15.27 -11.40 -25.57
N PRO A 513 -14.97 -12.54 -26.24
CA PRO A 513 -14.34 -13.68 -25.59
C PRO A 513 -12.87 -13.40 -25.24
N LEU A 514 -12.36 -14.10 -24.22
CA LEU A 514 -10.94 -13.99 -23.81
C LEU A 514 -9.97 -14.67 -24.78
N GLY A 515 -10.40 -15.74 -25.46
CA GLY A 515 -9.56 -16.55 -26.34
C GLY A 515 -10.23 -17.82 -26.80
#